data_AF-A0A1V8XBA3-F1
#
_entry.id   AF-A0A1V8XBA3-F1
#
_cell.length_a   1.000
_cell.length_b   1.000
_cell.length_c   1.000
_cell.angle_alpha   90.00
_cell.angle_beta   90.00
_cell.angle_gamma   90.00
#
_symmetry.space_group_name_H-M   'P 1'
#
loop_
_entity.id
_entity.type
_entity.pdbx_description
1 polymer ?
#
loop_
_entity_poly.entity_id
_entity_poly.type
_entity_poly.pdbx_seq_one_letter_code
_entity_poly.pdbx_strand_id
1 'polypeptide(L)'
;MRKLNWRWILGLLLVFLLIRQGHFSLVTVILIIGAALVIWGIFGSGKKKSAKNEMPDLSDELESHYTKSGMTPSEITFFRQTMNQTKVEIEQLQQNMQQTAKLKAVDLRHDTVKAAKALFKALVKEPNRLHEASQFLYTHLPNLVDLTNKYIEINDHEIKNKQTYEKLEESSQIIDQLAHLIAQDYQQFVSEDLDDLDVEISVAKQSLKRENLSDDNNQSQ
;
A
#
# COMPACT_ATOMS: atom_id res chain seq x y z
N MET A 1 -16.42 -3.39 34.02
CA MET A 1 -17.87 -3.18 34.28
C MET A 1 -18.51 -2.58 33.02
N ARG A 2 -19.27 -3.37 32.25
CA ARG A 2 -19.89 -2.93 30.98
C ARG A 2 -21.05 -1.97 31.29
N LYS A 3 -20.99 -0.72 30.78
CA LYS A 3 -22.12 0.22 30.86
C LYS A 3 -23.26 -0.34 30.01
N LEU A 4 -24.30 -0.82 30.68
CA LEU A 4 -25.49 -1.34 30.05
C LEU A 4 -26.28 -0.16 29.48
N ASN A 5 -26.41 -0.11 28.15
CA ASN A 5 -27.03 1.00 27.44
C ASN A 5 -28.54 1.04 27.73
N TRP A 6 -28.93 1.86 28.72
CA TRP A 6 -30.30 2.02 29.24
C TRP A 6 -31.37 2.22 28.16
N ARG A 7 -30.99 2.78 27.01
CA ARG A 7 -31.87 3.00 25.84
C ARG A 7 -32.43 1.69 25.26
N TRP A 8 -31.69 0.58 25.35
CA TRP A 8 -32.15 -0.75 24.91
C TRP A 8 -33.15 -1.37 25.87
N ILE A 9 -32.98 -1.14 27.17
CA ILE A 9 -33.89 -1.62 28.22
C ILE A 9 -35.22 -0.87 28.13
N LEU A 10 -35.16 0.45 27.89
CA LEU A 10 -36.35 1.27 27.69
C LEU A 10 -37.14 0.83 26.45
N GLY A 11 -36.44 0.51 25.35
CA GLY A 11 -37.07 -0.01 24.12
C GLY A 11 -37.74 -1.38 24.34
N LEU A 12 -37.07 -2.31 25.02
CA LEU A 12 -37.63 -3.63 25.35
C LEU A 12 -38.85 -3.53 26.27
N LEU A 13 -38.83 -2.60 27.22
CA LEU A 13 -39.95 -2.37 28.16
C LEU A 13 -41.17 -1.76 27.45
N LEU A 14 -40.95 -0.88 26.47
CA LEU A 14 -42.01 -0.30 25.63
C LEU A 14 -42.67 -1.35 24.72
N VAL A 15 -41.86 -2.24 24.12
CA VAL A 15 -42.35 -3.37 23.33
C VAL A 15 -43.11 -4.38 24.21
N PHE A 16 -42.61 -4.69 25.40
CA PHE A 16 -43.30 -5.57 26.36
C PHE A 16 -44.64 -4.98 26.83
N LEU A 17 -44.71 -3.66 27.03
CA LEU A 17 -45.94 -2.96 27.42
C LEU A 17 -46.96 -2.90 26.28
N LEU A 18 -46.50 -2.80 25.02
CA LEU A 18 -47.36 -2.88 23.83
C LEU A 18 -47.91 -4.29 23.57
N ILE A 19 -47.14 -5.35 23.84
CA ILE A 19 -47.61 -6.75 23.70
C ILE A 19 -48.70 -7.08 24.73
N ARG A 20 -48.61 -6.51 25.95
CA ARG A 20 -49.59 -6.72 27.03
C ARG A 20 -50.97 -6.14 26.72
N GLN A 21 -51.08 -5.11 25.88
CA GLN A 21 -52.36 -4.49 25.49
C GLN A 21 -53.13 -5.27 24.40
N GLY A 22 -52.60 -6.39 23.88
CA GLY A 22 -53.38 -7.34 23.08
C GLY A 22 -53.74 -6.93 21.64
N HIS A 23 -53.20 -5.82 21.12
CA HIS A 23 -53.57 -5.28 19.81
C HIS A 23 -52.59 -5.57 18.65
N PHE A 24 -51.61 -6.47 18.81
CA PHE A 24 -50.64 -6.78 17.75
C PHE A 24 -50.62 -8.27 17.41
N SER A 25 -51.11 -8.61 16.22
CA SER A 25 -50.94 -9.93 15.60
C SER A 25 -49.46 -10.16 15.24
N LEU A 26 -48.97 -11.39 15.27
CA LEU A 26 -47.58 -11.74 14.88
C LEU A 26 -47.18 -11.16 13.52
N VAL A 27 -48.15 -11.01 12.61
CA VAL A 27 -47.95 -10.43 11.28
C VAL A 27 -47.48 -8.97 11.33
N THR A 28 -48.03 -8.15 12.24
CA THR A 28 -47.64 -6.74 12.34
C THR A 28 -46.24 -6.58 12.92
N VAL A 29 -45.83 -7.47 13.83
CA VAL A 29 -44.46 -7.50 14.35
C VAL A 29 -43.46 -7.86 13.25
N ILE A 30 -43.78 -8.85 12.42
CA ILE A 30 -42.93 -9.25 11.27
C ILE A 30 -42.80 -8.11 10.25
N LEU A 31 -43.89 -7.38 9.97
CA LEU A 31 -43.84 -6.24 9.05
C LEU A 31 -43.00 -5.08 9.59
N ILE A 32 -43.05 -4.80 10.90
CA ILE A 32 -42.21 -3.77 11.51
C ILE A 32 -40.74 -4.16 11.47
N ILE A 33 -40.41 -5.43 11.74
CA ILE A 33 -39.03 -5.94 11.63
C ILE A 33 -38.54 -5.88 10.17
N GLY A 34 -39.39 -6.27 9.21
CA GLY A 34 -39.09 -6.16 7.78
C GLY A 34 -38.85 -4.72 7.35
N ALA A 35 -39.71 -3.79 7.74
CA ALA A 35 -39.55 -2.37 7.45
C ALA A 35 -38.27 -1.80 8.10
N ALA A 36 -37.95 -2.21 9.33
CA ALA A 36 -36.71 -1.79 10.00
C ALA A 36 -35.45 -2.33 9.30
N LEU A 37 -35.46 -3.56 8.80
CA LEU A 37 -34.35 -4.13 8.00
C LEU A 37 -34.20 -3.43 6.65
N VAL A 38 -35.31 -3.06 6.01
CA VAL A 38 -35.28 -2.30 4.75
C VAL A 38 -34.76 -0.88 5.01
N ILE A 39 -35.21 -0.20 6.07
CA ILE A 39 -34.69 1.12 6.45
C ILE A 39 -33.20 1.01 6.83
N TRP A 40 -32.77 -0.03 7.54
CA TRP A 40 -31.37 -0.26 7.88
C TRP A 40 -30.52 -0.64 6.66
N GLY A 41 -31.06 -1.37 5.68
CA GLY A 41 -30.38 -1.66 4.42
C GLY A 41 -30.25 -0.44 3.52
N ILE A 42 -31.30 0.40 3.47
CA ILE A 42 -31.34 1.60 2.62
C ILE A 42 -30.55 2.76 3.25
N PHE A 43 -30.65 2.99 4.57
CA PHE A 43 -29.94 4.07 5.28
C PHE A 43 -28.62 3.65 5.93
N GLY A 44 -28.38 2.35 6.15
CA GLY A 44 -27.14 1.79 6.71
C GLY A 44 -26.06 1.51 5.69
N SER A 45 -26.31 1.79 4.40
CA SER A 45 -25.24 2.05 3.44
C SER A 45 -24.65 3.42 3.77
N GLY A 46 -23.89 3.46 4.87
CA GLY A 46 -23.04 4.58 5.23
C GLY A 46 -22.32 5.00 3.98
N LYS A 47 -22.53 6.27 3.58
CA LYS A 47 -21.87 6.93 2.46
C LYS A 47 -20.45 6.40 2.39
N LYS A 48 -20.14 5.53 1.42
CA LYS A 48 -18.77 5.38 0.95
C LYS A 48 -18.47 6.78 0.43
N LYS A 49 -17.87 7.61 1.29
CA LYS A 49 -17.20 8.82 0.86
C LYS A 49 -16.29 8.32 -0.25
N SER A 50 -16.61 8.69 -1.49
CA SER A 50 -15.66 8.56 -2.58
C SER A 50 -14.40 9.19 -2.05
N ALA A 51 -13.36 8.38 -1.87
CA ALA A 51 -12.07 8.81 -1.37
C ALA A 51 -11.48 9.71 -2.44
N LYS A 52 -11.91 10.97 -2.45
CA LYS A 52 -11.12 12.03 -3.03
C LYS A 52 -9.85 12.04 -2.18
N ASN A 53 -8.72 11.84 -2.82
CA ASN A 53 -7.38 11.86 -2.23
C ASN A 53 -7.11 13.23 -1.58
N GLU A 54 -7.76 13.52 -0.46
CA GLU A 54 -7.46 14.68 0.38
C GLU A 54 -6.16 14.34 1.10
N MET A 55 -5.09 15.06 0.74
CA MET A 55 -3.79 14.91 1.39
C MET A 55 -3.97 15.12 2.90
N PRO A 56 -3.39 14.28 3.77
CA PRO A 56 -3.42 14.52 5.21
C PRO A 56 -2.87 15.92 5.52
N ASP A 57 -3.44 16.62 6.51
CA ASP A 57 -2.92 17.92 6.93
C ASP A 57 -1.45 17.80 7.39
N LEU A 58 -0.65 18.83 7.10
CA LEU A 58 0.76 18.87 7.47
C LEU A 58 0.85 19.14 8.97
N SER A 59 1.22 18.13 9.76
CA SER A 59 1.59 18.36 11.16
C SER A 59 2.89 19.16 11.23
N ASP A 60 2.99 20.09 12.18
CA ASP A 60 4.17 20.94 12.41
C ASP A 60 5.50 20.16 12.47
N GLU A 61 5.49 18.93 13.02
CA GLU A 61 6.66 18.06 13.10
C GLU A 61 7.17 17.63 11.70
N LEU A 62 6.25 17.29 10.80
CA LEU A 62 6.54 16.87 9.42
C LEU A 62 6.99 18.06 8.55
N GLU A 63 6.44 19.25 8.80
CA GLU A 63 6.93 20.49 8.18
C GLU A 63 8.37 20.79 8.61
N SER A 64 8.68 20.60 9.89
CA SER A 64 10.04 20.79 10.40
C SER A 64 11.05 19.82 9.78
N HIS A 65 10.64 18.60 9.42
CA HIS A 65 11.49 17.62 8.76
C HIS A 65 11.89 18.07 7.34
N TYR A 66 10.93 18.52 6.53
CA TYR A 66 11.20 18.96 5.16
C TYR A 66 11.94 20.29 5.09
N THR A 67 11.67 21.22 6.01
CA THR A 67 12.41 22.48 6.05
C THR A 67 13.86 22.28 6.48
N LYS A 68 14.13 21.34 7.40
CA LYS A 68 15.51 20.95 7.78
C LYS A 68 16.28 20.29 6.65
N SER A 69 15.60 19.62 5.72
CA SER A 69 16.27 19.10 4.52
C SER A 69 16.61 20.20 3.50
N GLY A 70 16.15 21.44 3.69
CA GLY A 70 16.49 22.58 2.83
C GLY A 70 15.50 22.81 1.68
N MET A 71 14.32 22.20 1.72
CA MET A 71 13.29 22.36 0.70
C MET A 71 12.53 23.68 0.87
N THR A 72 12.20 24.32 -0.26
CA THR A 72 11.28 25.45 -0.32
C THR A 72 9.83 25.00 -0.11
N PRO A 73 8.90 25.89 0.33
CA PRO A 73 7.49 25.53 0.52
C PRO A 73 6.81 24.94 -0.73
N SER A 74 7.21 25.40 -1.93
CA SER A 74 6.74 24.86 -3.20
C SER A 74 7.24 23.43 -3.45
N GLU A 75 8.51 23.15 -3.18
CA GLU A 75 9.09 21.81 -3.31
C GLU A 75 8.46 20.85 -2.30
N ILE A 76 8.20 21.31 -1.07
CA ILE A 76 7.50 20.52 -0.05
C ILE A 76 6.10 20.16 -0.55
N THR A 77 5.37 21.12 -1.09
CA THR A 77 4.02 20.88 -1.62
C THR A 77 4.04 19.88 -2.78
N PHE A 78 4.95 20.08 -3.73
CA PHE A 78 5.14 19.18 -4.87
C PHE A 78 5.49 17.76 -4.42
N PHE A 79 6.50 17.62 -3.55
CA PHE A 79 6.92 16.35 -2.99
C PHE A 79 5.74 15.63 -2.32
N ARG A 80 4.98 16.32 -1.47
CA ARG A 80 3.84 15.72 -0.77
C ARG A 80 2.74 15.26 -1.73
N GLN A 81 2.46 16.03 -2.77
CA GLN A 81 1.51 15.64 -3.82
C GLN A 81 2.00 14.39 -4.55
N THR A 82 3.25 14.38 -4.99
CA THR A 82 3.88 13.23 -5.65
C THR A 82 3.83 12.00 -4.75
N MET A 83 4.31 12.07 -3.51
CA MET A 83 4.30 10.92 -2.59
C MET A 83 2.88 10.45 -2.27
N ASN A 84 1.91 11.35 -2.14
CA ASN A 84 0.53 10.93 -1.93
C ASN A 84 -0.02 10.12 -3.11
N GLN A 85 0.25 10.57 -4.34
CA GLN A 85 -0.13 9.85 -5.56
C GLN A 85 0.58 8.49 -5.65
N THR A 86 1.91 8.47 -5.46
CA THR A 86 2.72 7.25 -5.48
C THR A 86 2.24 6.24 -4.43
N LYS A 87 1.82 6.68 -3.25
CA LYS A 87 1.26 5.80 -2.22
C LYS A 87 0.01 5.08 -2.73
N VAL A 88 -0.91 5.81 -3.34
CA VAL A 88 -2.15 5.25 -3.91
C VAL A 88 -1.82 4.22 -5.00
N GLU A 89 -0.86 4.54 -5.87
CA GLU A 89 -0.40 3.63 -6.92
C GLU A 89 0.23 2.34 -6.35
N ILE A 90 1.05 2.43 -5.30
CA ILE A 90 1.63 1.25 -4.63
C ILE A 90 0.55 0.39 -3.98
N GLU A 91 -0.46 1.01 -3.36
CA GLU A 91 -1.59 0.28 -2.77
C GLU A 91 -2.41 -0.44 -3.85
N GLN A 92 -2.64 0.20 -4.99
CA GLN A 92 -3.31 -0.42 -6.14
C GLN A 92 -2.45 -1.56 -6.72
N LEU A 93 -1.16 -1.34 -6.91
CA LEU A 93 -0.22 -2.35 -7.40
C LEU A 93 -0.24 -3.59 -6.51
N GLN A 94 -0.20 -3.40 -5.18
CA GLN A 94 -0.27 -4.50 -4.23
C GLN A 94 -1.55 -5.32 -4.41
N GLN A 95 -2.70 -4.67 -4.59
CA GLN A 95 -3.97 -5.37 -4.81
C GLN A 95 -3.96 -6.13 -6.14
N ASN A 96 -3.49 -5.48 -7.21
CA ASN A 96 -3.43 -6.05 -8.56
C ASN A 96 -2.54 -7.28 -8.62
N MET A 97 -1.35 -7.21 -8.03
CA MET A 97 -0.38 -8.32 -8.04
C MET A 97 -0.90 -9.59 -7.37
N GLN A 98 -1.96 -9.51 -6.56
CA GLN A 98 -2.56 -10.68 -5.91
C GLN A 98 -3.81 -11.21 -6.62
N GLN A 99 -4.31 -10.55 -7.68
CA GLN A 99 -5.56 -10.94 -8.34
C GLN A 99 -5.45 -12.21 -9.18
N THR A 100 -4.31 -12.45 -9.83
CA THR A 100 -4.11 -13.64 -10.68
C THR A 100 -2.83 -14.37 -10.32
N ALA A 101 -2.79 -15.69 -10.58
CA ALA A 101 -1.60 -16.50 -10.33
C ALA A 101 -0.37 -15.99 -11.11
N LYS A 102 -0.59 -15.45 -12.31
CA LYS A 102 0.48 -14.96 -13.18
C LYS A 102 1.10 -13.67 -12.63
N LEU A 103 0.28 -12.70 -12.23
CA LEU A 103 0.75 -11.47 -11.59
C LEU A 103 1.44 -11.76 -10.25
N LYS A 104 0.88 -12.68 -9.46
CA LYS A 104 1.48 -13.11 -8.20
C LYS A 104 2.87 -13.72 -8.40
N ALA A 105 3.04 -14.52 -9.47
CA ALA A 105 4.33 -15.10 -9.81
C ALA A 105 5.37 -14.05 -10.27
N VAL A 106 4.92 -12.96 -10.90
CA VAL A 106 5.80 -11.82 -11.23
C VAL A 106 6.28 -11.14 -9.94
N ASP A 107 5.36 -10.80 -9.03
CA ASP A 107 5.71 -10.15 -7.76
C ASP A 107 6.65 -11.02 -6.91
N LEU A 108 6.42 -12.34 -6.85
CA LEU A 108 7.30 -13.28 -6.15
C LEU A 108 8.71 -13.39 -6.76
N ARG A 109 8.84 -13.17 -8.08
CA ARG A 109 10.13 -13.26 -8.77
C ARG A 109 11.00 -12.03 -8.55
N HIS A 110 10.37 -10.84 -8.51
CA HIS A 110 11.10 -9.56 -8.48
C HIS A 110 10.94 -8.79 -7.17
N ASP A 111 10.17 -9.31 -6.21
CA ASP A 111 9.82 -8.59 -4.97
C ASP A 111 9.22 -7.19 -5.27
N THR A 112 8.46 -7.03 -6.36
CA THR A 112 8.10 -5.73 -6.93
C THR A 112 7.35 -4.82 -5.95
N VAL A 113 6.32 -5.33 -5.28
CA VAL A 113 5.55 -4.56 -4.29
C VAL A 113 6.42 -4.17 -3.09
N LYS A 114 7.35 -5.05 -2.70
CA LYS A 114 8.28 -4.80 -1.60
C LYS A 114 9.30 -3.73 -1.99
N ALA A 115 9.87 -3.79 -3.19
CA ALA A 115 10.79 -2.80 -3.74
C ALA A 115 10.11 -1.42 -3.86
N ALA A 116 8.91 -1.35 -4.43
CA ALA A 116 8.16 -0.09 -4.55
C ALA A 116 7.91 0.57 -3.17
N LYS A 117 7.51 -0.23 -2.17
CA LYS A 117 7.33 0.25 -0.79
C LYS A 117 8.64 0.67 -0.13
N ALA A 118 9.73 -0.03 -0.41
CA ALA A 118 11.05 0.30 0.14
C ALA A 118 11.56 1.61 -0.44
N LEU A 119 11.47 1.78 -1.76
CA LEU A 119 11.83 3.03 -2.45
C LEU A 119 10.96 4.20 -1.97
N PHE A 120 9.65 4.00 -1.82
CA PHE A 120 8.76 5.01 -1.22
C PHE A 120 9.25 5.46 0.17
N LYS A 121 9.61 4.52 1.05
CA LYS A 121 10.11 4.85 2.39
C LYS A 121 11.44 5.59 2.34
N ALA A 122 12.34 5.18 1.45
CA ALA A 122 13.63 5.83 1.25
C ALA A 122 13.46 7.29 0.78
N LEU A 123 12.54 7.53 -0.16
CA LEU A 123 12.19 8.88 -0.61
C LEU A 123 11.56 9.75 0.49
N VAL A 124 10.70 9.18 1.35
CA VAL A 124 10.14 9.91 2.50
C VAL A 124 11.23 10.30 3.50
N LYS A 125 12.23 9.43 3.70
CA LYS A 125 13.38 9.70 4.56
C LYS A 125 14.29 10.77 3.95
N GLU A 126 14.49 10.76 2.64
CA GLU A 126 15.43 11.61 1.92
C GLU A 126 14.74 12.40 0.79
N PRO A 127 13.87 13.37 1.14
CA PRO A 127 12.95 14.01 0.20
C PRO A 127 13.65 14.86 -0.88
N ASN A 128 14.89 15.30 -0.64
CA ASN A 128 15.68 16.07 -1.62
C ASN A 128 16.15 15.21 -2.81
N ARG A 129 16.18 13.89 -2.64
CA ARG A 129 16.62 12.93 -3.66
C ARG A 129 15.48 12.50 -4.59
N LEU A 130 14.33 13.17 -4.54
CA LEU A 130 13.16 12.85 -5.37
C LEU A 130 13.50 12.77 -6.87
N HIS A 131 14.42 13.60 -7.35
CA HIS A 131 14.85 13.65 -8.74
C HIS A 131 15.52 12.35 -9.22
N GLU A 132 16.22 11.63 -8.32
CA GLU A 132 16.89 10.37 -8.61
C GLU A 132 15.91 9.24 -8.90
N ALA A 133 14.70 9.30 -8.34
CA ALA A 133 13.64 8.32 -8.56
C ALA A 133 12.62 8.74 -9.63
N SER A 134 12.96 9.68 -10.52
CA SER A 134 12.02 10.21 -11.52
C SER A 134 11.42 9.13 -12.44
N GLN A 135 12.21 8.15 -12.88
CA GLN A 135 11.70 7.05 -13.72
C GLN A 135 10.69 6.17 -12.98
N PHE A 136 10.98 5.83 -11.72
CA PHE A 136 10.04 5.12 -10.85
C PHE A 136 8.72 5.88 -10.72
N LEU A 137 8.79 7.16 -10.35
CA LEU A 137 7.64 7.99 -9.97
C LEU A 137 6.70 8.32 -11.14
N TYR A 138 7.26 8.55 -12.33
CA TYR A 138 6.49 9.10 -13.46
C TYR A 138 6.34 8.14 -14.64
N THR A 139 7.09 7.03 -14.65
CA THR A 139 7.08 6.08 -15.76
C THR A 139 6.78 4.66 -15.26
N HIS A 140 7.67 4.04 -14.50
CA HIS A 140 7.63 2.60 -14.24
C HIS A 140 6.44 2.20 -13.38
N LEU A 141 6.22 2.86 -12.24
CA LEU A 141 5.13 2.53 -11.33
C LEU A 141 3.75 2.84 -11.95
N PRO A 142 3.47 4.06 -12.48
CA PRO A 142 2.18 4.36 -13.08
C PRO A 142 1.84 3.40 -14.24
N ASN A 143 2.80 3.15 -15.13
CA ASN A 143 2.58 2.26 -16.28
C ASN A 143 2.32 0.81 -15.84
N LEU A 144 3.00 0.33 -14.80
CA LEU A 144 2.77 -1.01 -14.27
C LEU A 144 1.38 -1.13 -13.64
N VAL A 145 0.94 -0.12 -12.87
CA VAL A 145 -0.41 -0.08 -12.29
C VAL A 145 -1.47 -0.09 -13.39
N ASP A 146 -1.33 0.76 -14.41
CA ASP A 146 -2.27 0.83 -15.53
C ASP A 146 -2.32 -0.48 -16.33
N LEU A 147 -1.17 -1.08 -16.61
CA LEU A 147 -1.09 -2.31 -17.38
C LEU A 147 -1.65 -3.50 -16.60
N THR A 148 -1.40 -3.57 -15.29
CA THR A 148 -1.97 -4.62 -14.43
C THR A 148 -3.49 -4.47 -14.28
N ASN A 149 -4.01 -3.24 -14.16
CA ASN A 149 -5.45 -2.98 -14.16
C ASN A 149 -6.12 -3.52 -15.44
N LYS A 150 -5.59 -3.13 -16.61
CA LYS A 150 -6.11 -3.58 -17.92
C LYS A 150 -5.97 -5.09 -18.11
N TYR A 151 -4.86 -5.67 -17.66
CA TYR A 151 -4.65 -7.12 -17.70
C TYR A 151 -5.72 -7.85 -16.91
N ILE A 152 -6.02 -7.42 -15.68
CA ILE A 152 -7.03 -8.03 -14.82
C ILE A 152 -8.42 -7.91 -15.46
N GLU A 153 -8.79 -6.72 -15.93
CA GLU A 153 -10.06 -6.47 -16.61
C GLU A 153 -10.29 -7.45 -17.78
N ILE A 154 -9.30 -7.57 -18.68
CA ILE A 154 -9.39 -8.44 -19.85
C ILE A 154 -9.33 -9.92 -19.46
N ASN A 155 -8.54 -10.28 -18.45
CA ASN A 155 -8.44 -11.64 -17.95
C ASN A 155 -9.80 -12.15 -17.44
N ASP A 156 -10.60 -11.28 -16.84
CA ASP A 156 -11.88 -11.62 -16.22
C ASP A 156 -13.06 -11.69 -17.22
N HIS A 157 -12.86 -11.28 -18.47
CA HIS A 157 -13.89 -11.39 -19.52
C HIS A 157 -14.36 -12.84 -19.74
N GLU A 158 -15.66 -13.10 -19.80
CA GLU A 158 -16.20 -14.46 -19.98
C GLU A 158 -15.85 -15.08 -21.34
N ILE A 159 -15.87 -14.26 -22.41
CA ILE A 159 -15.58 -14.71 -23.77
C ILE A 159 -14.23 -14.14 -24.20
N LYS A 160 -13.25 -15.03 -24.39
CA LYS A 160 -11.90 -14.70 -24.86
C LYS A 160 -11.60 -15.49 -26.13
N ASN A 161 -11.09 -14.82 -27.16
CA ASN A 161 -10.64 -15.47 -28.38
C ASN A 161 -9.11 -15.64 -28.37
N LYS A 162 -8.57 -16.34 -29.39
CA LYS A 162 -7.12 -16.60 -29.48
C LYS A 162 -6.27 -15.32 -29.39
N GLN A 163 -6.66 -14.28 -30.11
CA GLN A 163 -5.95 -12.99 -30.13
C GLN A 163 -5.97 -12.32 -28.74
N THR A 164 -7.06 -12.46 -27.98
CA THR A 164 -7.12 -11.98 -26.59
C THR A 164 -6.09 -12.67 -25.70
N TYR A 165 -5.94 -13.99 -25.81
CA TYR A 165 -4.94 -14.73 -25.04
C TYR A 165 -3.51 -14.35 -25.44
N GLU A 166 -3.24 -14.17 -26.73
CA GLU A 166 -1.93 -13.70 -27.22
C GLU A 166 -1.59 -12.32 -26.63
N LYS A 167 -2.56 -11.40 -26.57
CA LYS A 167 -2.37 -10.08 -25.97
C LYS A 167 -2.21 -10.11 -24.45
N LEU A 168 -2.89 -11.01 -23.75
CA LEU A 168 -2.66 -11.24 -22.32
C LEU A 168 -1.24 -11.80 -22.08
N GLU A 169 -0.76 -12.68 -22.95
CA GLU A 169 0.60 -13.20 -22.85
C GLU A 169 1.65 -12.10 -23.02
N GLU A 170 1.53 -11.31 -24.10
CA GLU A 170 2.41 -10.16 -24.38
C GLU A 170 2.38 -9.15 -23.22
N SER A 171 1.18 -8.81 -22.73
CA SER A 171 1.03 -7.90 -21.58
C SER A 171 1.71 -8.44 -20.33
N SER A 172 1.61 -9.75 -20.07
CA SER A 172 2.27 -10.38 -18.92
C SER A 172 3.80 -10.31 -19.01
N GLN A 173 4.37 -10.36 -20.20
CA GLN A 173 5.82 -10.22 -20.40
C GLN A 173 6.27 -8.78 -20.16
N ILE A 174 5.49 -7.80 -20.61
CA ILE A 174 5.78 -6.38 -20.35
C ILE A 174 5.62 -6.05 -18.86
N ILE A 175 4.59 -6.59 -18.20
CA ILE A 175 4.41 -6.49 -16.75
C ILE A 175 5.64 -7.02 -16.01
N ASP A 176 6.18 -8.16 -16.45
CA ASP A 176 7.40 -8.74 -15.88
C ASP A 176 8.62 -7.81 -16.01
N GLN A 177 8.79 -7.17 -17.17
CA GLN A 177 9.88 -6.23 -17.41
C GLN A 177 9.75 -4.97 -16.55
N LEU A 178 8.55 -4.38 -16.49
CA LEU A 178 8.28 -3.21 -15.64
C LEU A 178 8.48 -3.55 -14.15
N ALA A 179 8.06 -4.74 -13.72
CA ALA A 179 8.29 -5.25 -12.37
C ALA A 179 9.78 -5.37 -12.02
N HIS A 180 10.60 -5.82 -12.99
CA HIS A 180 12.04 -5.85 -12.86
C HIS A 180 12.65 -4.44 -12.76
N LEU A 181 12.21 -3.50 -13.59
CA LEU A 181 12.67 -2.11 -13.57
C LEU A 181 12.41 -1.44 -12.21
N ILE A 182 11.25 -1.65 -11.59
CA ILE A 182 10.97 -1.13 -10.25
C ILE A 182 11.94 -1.69 -9.19
N ALA A 183 12.30 -2.97 -9.30
CA ALA A 183 13.30 -3.55 -8.40
C ALA A 183 14.69 -2.92 -8.61
N GLN A 184 15.06 -2.63 -9.87
CA GLN A 184 16.29 -1.92 -10.20
C GLN A 184 16.29 -0.47 -9.74
N ASP A 185 15.17 0.26 -9.88
CA ASP A 185 15.03 1.63 -9.38
C ASP A 185 15.32 1.70 -7.89
N TYR A 186 14.80 0.74 -7.11
CA TYR A 186 15.09 0.66 -5.68
C TYR A 186 16.58 0.39 -5.42
N GLN A 187 17.17 -0.59 -6.10
CA GLN A 187 18.59 -0.94 -5.94
C GLN A 187 19.50 0.24 -6.28
N GLN A 188 19.21 0.95 -7.36
CA GLN A 188 19.96 2.13 -7.77
C GLN A 188 19.82 3.28 -6.78
N PHE A 189 18.63 3.48 -6.20
CA PHE A 189 18.44 4.54 -5.20
C PHE A 189 19.24 4.29 -3.91
N VAL A 190 19.40 3.03 -3.51
CA VAL A 190 20.14 2.67 -2.27
C VAL A 190 21.58 2.25 -2.54
N SER A 191 22.09 2.34 -3.77
CA SER A 191 23.42 1.81 -4.10
C SER A 191 24.54 2.53 -3.36
N GLU A 192 24.41 3.85 -3.15
CA GLU A 192 25.41 4.63 -2.40
C GLU A 192 25.56 4.12 -0.95
N ASP A 193 24.44 3.80 -0.28
CA ASP A 193 24.45 3.21 1.06
C ASP A 193 25.13 1.82 1.09
N LEU A 194 25.04 1.06 -0.01
CA LEU A 194 25.65 -0.26 -0.14
C LEU A 194 27.17 -0.17 -0.39
N ASP A 195 27.61 0.79 -1.20
CA ASP A 195 29.02 1.03 -1.47
C ASP A 195 29.76 1.43 -0.18
N ASP A 196 29.14 2.31 0.63
CA ASP A 196 29.67 2.69 1.95
C ASP A 196 29.79 1.47 2.89
N LEU A 197 28.76 0.61 2.91
CA LEU A 197 28.77 -0.61 3.71
C LEU A 197 29.88 -1.59 3.26
N ASP A 198 30.12 -1.73 1.95
CA ASP A 198 31.18 -2.58 1.42
C ASP A 198 32.59 -2.08 1.81
N VAL A 199 32.78 -0.76 1.87
CA VAL A 199 34.00 -0.16 2.43
C VAL A 199 34.14 -0.49 3.92
N GLU A 200 33.09 -0.29 4.71
CA GLU A 200 33.10 -0.59 6.15
C GLU A 200 33.39 -2.07 6.43
N ILE A 201 32.76 -2.98 5.68
CA ILE A 201 33.01 -4.43 5.75
C ILE A 201 34.47 -4.74 5.38
N SER A 202 35.01 -4.11 4.35
CA SER A 202 36.40 -4.31 3.91
C SER A 202 37.40 -3.86 4.98
N VAL A 203 37.15 -2.71 5.62
CA VAL A 203 37.94 -2.22 6.75
C VAL A 203 37.85 -3.19 7.93
N ALA A 204 36.65 -3.63 8.29
CA ALA A 204 36.44 -4.59 9.38
C ALA A 204 37.16 -5.92 9.13
N LYS A 205 37.06 -6.48 7.91
CA LYS A 205 37.80 -7.69 7.51
C LYS A 205 39.31 -7.51 7.60
N GLN A 206 39.83 -6.35 7.20
CA GLN A 206 41.26 -6.07 7.29
C GLN A 206 41.73 -5.96 8.74
N SER A 207 40.94 -5.35 9.61
CA SER A 207 41.23 -5.24 11.05
C SER A 207 41.27 -6.63 11.70
N LEU A 208 40.27 -7.48 11.44
CA LEU A 208 40.26 -8.87 11.92
C LEU A 208 41.45 -9.67 11.40
N LYS A 209 41.86 -9.49 10.14
CA LYS A 209 43.04 -10.16 9.58
C LYS A 209 44.32 -9.75 10.31
N ARG A 210 44.49 -8.45 10.61
CA ARG A 210 45.67 -7.93 11.34
C ARG A 210 45.73 -8.44 12.78
N GLU A 211 44.59 -8.51 13.46
CA GLU A 211 44.51 -9.04 14.84
C GLU A 211 44.92 -10.52 14.88
N ASN A 212 44.34 -11.35 14.01
CA ASN A 212 44.71 -12.77 13.90
C ASN A 212 46.20 -12.98 13.56
N LEU A 213 46.79 -12.14 12.69
CA LEU A 213 48.24 -12.18 12.38
C LEU A 213 49.12 -11.75 13.56
N SER A 214 48.60 -10.91 14.46
CA SER A 214 49.33 -10.42 15.64
C SER A 214 49.34 -11.49 16.74
N ASP A 215 48.25 -12.23 16.90
CA ASP A 215 48.15 -13.33 17.85
C ASP A 215 49.00 -14.55 17.46
N ASP A 216 49.08 -14.88 16.17
CA ASP A 216 49.89 -16.00 15.65
C ASP A 216 51.40 -15.76 15.81
N ASN A 217 51.83 -14.49 15.66
CA ASN A 217 53.22 -14.08 15.90
C ASN A 217 53.58 -14.08 17.41
N ASN A 218 52.62 -13.86 18.30
CA ASN A 218 52.82 -13.88 19.75
C ASN A 218 52.82 -15.30 20.34
N GLN A 219 52.25 -16.29 19.67
CA GLN A 219 52.28 -17.71 20.08
C GLN A 219 53.51 -18.46 19.57
N SER A 220 54.27 -17.87 18.65
CA SER A 220 55.46 -18.46 18.03
C SER A 220 56.80 -17.99 18.65
N GLN A 221 56.75 -17.24 19.76
CA GLN A 221 57.90 -16.85 20.60
C GLN A 221 57.84 -17.53 21.96
#